data_AF-A0A127VHI8-F1
#
_entry.id   AF-A0A127VHI8-F1
#
_cell.length_a   1.000
_cell.length_b   1.000
_cell.length_c   1.000
_cell.angle_alpha   90.00
_cell.angle_beta   90.00
_cell.angle_gamma   90.00
#
_symmetry.space_group_name_H-M   'P 1'
#
loop_
_entity.id
_entity.type
_entity.pdbx_description
1 polymer ?
#
loop_
_entity_poly.entity_id
_entity_poly.type
_entity_poly.pdbx_seq_one_letter_code
_entity_poly.pdbx_strand_id
1 'polypeptide(L)'
;MKYCQDCGTILKGRTDKKFCDDYCRCHYNNDINRDREQDFKKINSILRKNANILEKLVGQGIRISTPHLLSAAGFNFTFFTHQLNEQNGEICIYCYNYGYVKINEGQLVIKQVTHSLSSN
;
A
#
# COMPACT_ATOMS: atom_id res chain seq x y z
N MET A 1 38.19 19.63 -12.59
CA MET A 1 37.31 20.20 -11.55
C MET A 1 36.26 19.16 -11.18
N LYS A 2 35.93 19.00 -9.89
CA LYS A 2 34.81 18.16 -9.45
C LYS A 2 33.61 19.04 -9.11
N TYR A 3 32.41 18.55 -9.40
CA TYR A 3 31.16 19.24 -9.14
C TYR A 3 30.36 18.49 -8.08
N CYS A 4 29.54 19.22 -7.32
CA CYS A 4 28.60 18.65 -6.38
C CYS A 4 27.64 17.71 -7.11
N GLN A 5 27.44 16.50 -6.57
CA GLN A 5 26.53 15.51 -7.16
C GLN A 5 25.06 15.95 -7.13
N ASP A 6 24.71 16.92 -6.30
CA ASP A 6 23.35 17.44 -6.16
C ASP A 6 23.13 18.73 -6.96
N CYS A 7 23.77 19.83 -6.54
CA CYS A 7 23.52 21.17 -7.10
C CYS A 7 24.47 21.58 -8.26
N GLY A 8 25.43 20.74 -8.63
CA GLY A 8 26.39 21.03 -9.71
C GLY A 8 27.42 22.13 -9.40
N THR A 9 27.47 22.68 -8.18
CA THR A 9 28.46 23.71 -7.81
C THR A 9 29.89 23.14 -7.75
N ILE A 10 30.89 23.93 -8.13
CA ILE A 10 32.31 23.53 -8.07
C ILE A 10 32.72 23.19 -6.64
N LEU A 11 33.25 21.99 -6.44
CA LEU A 11 33.78 21.55 -5.16
C LEU A 11 35.20 22.08 -4.96
N LYS A 12 35.42 22.67 -3.79
CA LYS A 12 36.73 23.11 -3.28
C LYS A 12 37.10 22.33 -2.02
N GLY A 13 38.38 22.08 -1.83
CA GLY A 13 38.90 21.35 -0.67
C GLY A 13 39.23 19.89 -1.00
N ARG A 14 38.93 18.98 -0.08
CA ARG A 14 39.35 17.57 -0.15
C ARG A 14 39.02 16.92 -1.49
N THR A 15 39.96 16.13 -2.01
CA THR A 15 39.86 15.44 -3.31
C THR A 15 38.69 14.45 -3.40
N ASP A 16 38.23 13.91 -2.28
CA ASP A 16 37.13 12.94 -2.18
C ASP A 16 35.76 13.58 -1.89
N LYS A 17 35.69 14.92 -1.78
CA LYS A 17 34.42 15.63 -1.56
C LYS A 17 33.44 15.34 -2.70
N LYS A 18 32.20 14.94 -2.34
CA LYS A 18 31.10 14.62 -3.27
C LYS A 18 29.98 15.67 -3.27
N PHE A 19 29.80 16.37 -2.15
CA PHE A 19 28.72 17.35 -1.92
C PHE A 19 29.31 18.67 -1.42
N CYS A 20 28.73 19.82 -1.76
CA CYS A 20 29.25 21.12 -1.31
C CYS A 20 29.02 21.35 0.19
N ASP A 21 27.90 20.86 0.71
CA ASP A 21 27.44 20.94 2.10
C ASP A 21 26.62 19.70 2.50
N ASP A 22 26.15 19.68 3.75
CA ASP A 22 25.31 18.61 4.27
C ASP A 22 23.88 18.62 3.70
N TYR A 23 23.38 19.78 3.27
CA TYR A 23 22.06 19.90 2.63
C TYR A 23 22.03 19.12 1.32
N CYS A 24 23.00 19.33 0.45
CA CYS A 24 23.15 18.63 -0.83
C CYS A 24 23.31 17.12 -0.65
N ARG A 25 23.97 16.68 0.43
CA ARG A 25 24.09 15.24 0.74
C ARG A 25 22.72 14.65 1.09
N CYS A 26 21.96 15.31 1.95
CA CYS A 26 20.64 14.86 2.37
C CYS A 26 19.64 14.90 1.20
N HIS A 27 19.63 15.98 0.42
CA HIS A 27 18.75 16.14 -0.73
C HIS A 27 19.00 15.05 -1.78
N TYR A 28 20.25 14.83 -2.18
CA TYR A 28 20.62 13.78 -3.12
C TYR A 28 20.21 12.37 -2.65
N ASN A 29 20.44 12.05 -1.36
CA ASN A 29 20.04 10.76 -0.80
C ASN A 29 18.51 10.58 -0.73
N ASN A 30 17.77 11.65 -0.45
CA ASN A 30 16.31 11.63 -0.47
C ASN A 30 15.78 11.46 -1.90
N ASP A 31 16.39 12.12 -2.88
CA ASP A 31 15.99 12.04 -4.27
C ASP A 31 16.22 10.65 -4.86
N ILE A 32 17.33 9.98 -4.53
CA ILE A 32 17.58 8.58 -4.94
C ILE A 32 16.45 7.64 -4.50
N ASN A 33 15.89 7.84 -3.31
CA ASN A 33 14.83 6.98 -2.78
C ASN A 33 13.41 7.46 -3.14
N ARG A 34 13.28 8.63 -3.76
CA ARG A 34 12.01 9.31 -3.98
C ARG A 34 11.03 8.48 -4.80
N ASP A 35 11.47 7.94 -5.93
CA ASP A 35 10.60 7.16 -6.83
C ASP A 35 10.09 5.90 -6.14
N ARG A 36 10.99 5.16 -5.47
CA ARG A 36 10.65 3.96 -4.72
C ARG A 36 9.67 4.26 -3.58
N GLU A 37 9.92 5.31 -2.81
CA GLU A 37 8.99 5.75 -1.76
C GLU A 37 7.64 6.17 -2.33
N GLN A 38 7.64 6.87 -3.47
CA GLN A 38 6.42 7.33 -4.12
C GLN A 38 5.57 6.14 -4.57
N ASP A 39 6.18 5.08 -5.10
CA ASP A 39 5.46 3.88 -5.50
C ASP A 39 4.89 3.11 -4.30
N PHE A 40 5.64 2.97 -3.21
CA PHE A 40 5.09 2.40 -1.98
C PHE A 40 3.92 3.24 -1.43
N LYS A 41 4.02 4.58 -1.47
CA LYS A 41 2.93 5.48 -1.06
C LYS A 41 1.68 5.28 -1.92
N LYS A 42 1.83 5.15 -3.25
CA LYS A 42 0.71 4.85 -4.16
C LYS A 42 0.04 3.52 -3.83
N ILE A 43 0.82 2.44 -3.69
CA ILE A 43 0.31 1.10 -3.36
C ILE A 43 -0.44 1.12 -2.03
N ASN A 44 0.17 1.71 -0.99
CA ASN A 44 -0.46 1.82 0.32
C ASN A 44 -1.72 2.69 0.29
N SER A 45 -1.77 3.74 -0.54
CA SER A 45 -2.98 4.54 -0.72
C SER A 45 -4.13 3.71 -1.32
N ILE A 46 -3.83 2.82 -2.27
CA ILE A 46 -4.83 1.92 -2.86
C ILE A 46 -5.32 0.91 -1.82
N LEU A 47 -4.40 0.26 -1.10
CA LEU A 47 -4.74 -0.72 -0.06
C LEU A 47 -5.59 -0.09 1.06
N ARG A 48 -5.26 1.12 1.50
CA ARG A 48 -6.06 1.88 2.47
C ARG A 48 -7.44 2.23 1.93
N LYS A 49 -7.54 2.67 0.68
CA LYS A 49 -8.83 2.93 0.03
C LYS A 49 -9.69 1.67 -0.01
N ASN A 50 -9.11 0.55 -0.42
CA ASN A 50 -9.78 -0.75 -0.43
C ASN A 50 -10.31 -1.13 0.96
N ALA A 51 -9.46 -1.05 1.99
CA ALA A 51 -9.85 -1.34 3.37
C ALA A 51 -10.99 -0.43 3.86
N ASN A 52 -10.90 0.89 3.62
CA ASN A 52 -11.93 1.84 4.02
C ASN A 52 -13.28 1.59 3.35
N ILE A 53 -13.30 1.16 2.08
CA ILE A 53 -14.53 0.81 1.36
C ILE A 53 -15.21 -0.37 2.07
N LEU A 54 -14.46 -1.43 2.37
CA LEU A 54 -14.99 -2.62 3.04
C LEU A 54 -15.44 -2.30 4.47
N GLU A 55 -14.64 -1.55 5.23
CA GLU A 55 -14.96 -1.08 6.58
C GLU A 55 -16.27 -0.29 6.60
N LYS A 56 -16.45 0.65 5.67
CA LYS A 56 -17.69 1.45 5.58
C LYS A 56 -18.91 0.58 5.33
N LEU A 57 -18.83 -0.37 4.40
CA LEU A 57 -19.92 -1.31 4.14
C LEU A 57 -20.23 -2.14 5.39
N VAL A 58 -19.19 -2.61 6.09
CA VAL A 58 -19.33 -3.37 7.32
C VAL A 58 -20.01 -2.54 8.42
N GLY A 59 -19.60 -1.29 8.60
CA GLY A 59 -20.20 -0.35 9.56
C GLY A 59 -21.66 0.01 9.25
N GLN A 60 -22.08 -0.11 7.99
CA GLN A 60 -23.48 0.04 7.56
C GLN A 60 -24.30 -1.26 7.73
N GLY A 61 -23.71 -2.33 8.25
CA GLY A 61 -24.37 -3.64 8.37
C GLY A 61 -24.41 -4.43 7.06
N ILE A 62 -23.79 -3.94 5.99
CA ILE A 62 -23.73 -4.63 4.70
C ILE A 62 -22.63 -5.69 4.78
N ARG A 63 -22.97 -6.94 4.43
CA ARG A 63 -22.03 -8.08 4.40
C ARG A 63 -21.93 -8.73 3.03
N ILE A 64 -22.79 -8.36 2.09
CA ILE A 64 -22.82 -8.89 0.73
C ILE A 64 -22.73 -7.71 -0.23
N SER A 65 -21.83 -7.79 -1.20
CA SER A 65 -21.69 -6.81 -2.27
C SER A 65 -21.44 -7.50 -3.60
N THR A 66 -21.33 -6.72 -4.67
CA THR A 66 -20.98 -7.22 -6.01
C THR A 66 -19.64 -6.65 -6.45
N PRO A 67 -18.89 -7.36 -7.32
CA PRO A 67 -17.63 -6.84 -7.85
C PRO A 67 -17.81 -5.48 -8.53
N HIS A 68 -18.90 -5.30 -9.27
CA HIS A 68 -19.23 -4.06 -9.95
C HIS A 68 -19.40 -2.88 -8.96
N LEU A 69 -20.14 -3.08 -7.86
CA LEU A 69 -20.35 -2.02 -6.86
C LEU A 69 -19.05 -1.61 -6.16
N LEU A 70 -18.19 -2.58 -5.82
CA LEU A 70 -16.89 -2.29 -5.25
C LEU A 70 -15.99 -1.55 -6.24
N SER A 71 -15.93 -2.00 -7.50
CA SER A 71 -15.18 -1.30 -8.56
C SER A 71 -15.68 0.13 -8.76
N ALA A 72 -17.01 0.35 -8.75
CA ALA A 72 -17.60 1.68 -8.86
C ALA A 72 -17.27 2.60 -7.66
N ALA A 73 -17.11 2.03 -6.45
CA ALA A 73 -16.59 2.75 -5.28
C ALA A 73 -15.06 3.02 -5.37
N GLY A 74 -14.40 2.51 -6.41
CA GLY A 74 -12.98 2.64 -6.64
C GLY A 74 -12.12 1.63 -5.88
N PHE A 75 -12.69 0.47 -5.55
CA PHE A 75 -11.96 -0.69 -5.05
C PHE A 75 -11.12 -1.30 -6.17
N ASN A 76 -9.88 -1.66 -5.88
CA ASN A 76 -8.98 -2.30 -6.84
C ASN A 76 -8.64 -3.74 -6.41
N PHE A 77 -9.20 -4.71 -7.12
CA PHE A 77 -9.06 -6.15 -6.86
C PHE A 77 -7.62 -6.68 -7.03
N THR A 78 -6.76 -5.97 -7.77
CA THR A 78 -5.36 -6.36 -7.98
C THR A 78 -4.50 -6.14 -6.73
N PHE A 79 -4.94 -5.27 -5.81
CA PHE A 79 -4.18 -4.91 -4.62
C PHE A 79 -4.81 -5.52 -3.37
N PHE A 80 -4.08 -6.45 -2.76
CA PHE A 80 -4.42 -7.07 -1.49
C PHE A 80 -3.13 -7.34 -0.70
N THR A 81 -3.26 -7.47 0.61
CA THR A 81 -2.12 -7.72 1.50
C THR A 81 -1.80 -9.19 1.65
N HIS A 82 -2.82 -10.04 1.72
CA HIS A 82 -2.67 -11.48 1.89
C HIS A 82 -3.97 -12.19 1.47
N GLN A 83 -3.85 -13.49 1.22
CA GLN A 83 -4.98 -14.39 0.96
C GLN A 83 -4.95 -15.52 1.98
N LEU A 84 -6.12 -15.96 2.42
CA LEU A 84 -6.28 -17.10 3.33
C LEU A 84 -7.18 -18.14 2.67
N ASN A 85 -6.83 -19.41 2.84
CA ASN A 85 -7.69 -20.52 2.46
C ASN A 85 -8.54 -20.91 3.67
N GLU A 86 -9.85 -20.85 3.51
CA GLU A 86 -10.79 -21.32 4.51
C GLU A 86 -10.89 -22.84 4.51
N GLN A 87 -11.40 -23.41 5.61
CA GLN A 87 -11.53 -24.86 5.78
C GLN A 87 -12.47 -25.51 4.74
N ASN A 88 -13.40 -24.73 4.18
CA ASN A 88 -14.31 -25.15 3.12
C ASN A 88 -13.71 -25.03 1.71
N GLY A 89 -12.43 -24.64 1.59
CA GLY A 89 -11.73 -24.45 0.33
C GLY A 89 -11.97 -23.09 -0.34
N GLU A 90 -12.73 -22.18 0.28
CA GLU A 90 -12.91 -20.82 -0.22
C GLU A 90 -11.65 -19.97 -0.01
N ILE A 91 -11.36 -19.09 -0.96
CA ILE A 91 -10.23 -18.16 -0.86
C ILE A 91 -10.75 -16.80 -0.38
N CYS A 92 -10.29 -16.39 0.80
CA CYS A 92 -10.48 -15.06 1.35
C CYS A 92 -9.36 -14.13 0.89
N ILE A 93 -9.70 -13.01 0.27
CA ILE A 93 -8.74 -11.98 -0.15
C ILE A 93 -8.84 -10.79 0.81
N TYR A 94 -7.73 -10.37 1.42
CA TYR A 94 -7.70 -9.34 2.46
C TYR A 94 -6.90 -8.10 2.08
N CYS A 95 -7.43 -6.94 2.45
CA CYS A 95 -6.76 -5.66 2.54
C CYS A 95 -6.67 -5.26 4.03
N TYR A 96 -5.53 -5.53 4.66
CA TYR A 96 -5.36 -5.42 6.12
C TYR A 96 -6.41 -6.27 6.87
N ASN A 97 -7.28 -5.63 7.65
CA ASN A 97 -8.22 -6.30 8.55
C ASN A 97 -9.57 -6.59 7.90
N TYR A 98 -9.78 -6.17 6.64
CA TYR A 98 -11.02 -6.38 5.91
C TYR A 98 -10.75 -7.11 4.62
N GLY A 99 -11.65 -8.02 4.24
CA GLY A 99 -11.49 -8.83 3.06
C GLY A 99 -12.83 -9.24 2.47
N TYR A 100 -12.77 -10.07 1.45
CA TYR A 100 -13.95 -10.64 0.84
C TYR A 100 -13.69 -12.06 0.37
N VAL A 101 -14.78 -12.82 0.27
CA VAL A 101 -14.84 -14.15 -0.34
C VAL A 101 -15.74 -14.07 -1.55
N LYS A 102 -15.29 -14.63 -2.66
CA LYS A 102 -16.13 -14.80 -3.85
C LYS A 102 -16.91 -16.10 -3.70
N ILE A 103 -18.24 -15.99 -3.59
CA ILE A 103 -19.12 -17.16 -3.45
C ILE A 103 -19.62 -17.60 -4.83
N ASN A 104 -20.00 -16.64 -5.68
CA ASN A 104 -20.49 -16.87 -7.04
C ASN A 104 -19.93 -15.80 -7.98
N GLU A 105 -20.23 -15.88 -9.28
CA GLU A 105 -19.73 -14.90 -10.27
C GLU A 105 -20.14 -13.45 -9.96
N GLY A 106 -21.30 -13.24 -9.31
CA GLY A 106 -21.85 -11.91 -9.04
C GLY A 106 -21.77 -11.43 -7.60
N GLN A 107 -21.33 -12.25 -6.64
CA GLN A 107 -21.47 -11.93 -5.21
C GLN A 107 -20.18 -12.14 -4.44
N LEU A 108 -19.91 -11.15 -3.59
CA LEU A 108 -18.79 -11.10 -2.66
C LEU A 108 -19.33 -10.98 -1.24
N VAL A 109 -18.86 -11.84 -0.35
CA VAL A 109 -19.14 -11.72 1.09
C VAL A 109 -17.98 -11.01 1.76
N ILE A 110 -18.28 -9.91 2.45
CA ILE A 110 -17.30 -9.10 3.15
C ILE A 110 -17.00 -9.73 4.50
N LYS A 111 -15.71 -9.91 4.78
CA LYS A 111 -15.18 -10.48 6.01
C LYS A 111 -14.36 -9.43 6.74
N GLN A 112 -14.37 -9.50 8.06
CA GLN A 112 -13.46 -8.77 8.93
C GLN A 112 -12.60 -9.79 9.65
N VAL A 113 -11.29 -9.58 9.69
CA VAL A 113 -10.38 -10.39 10.49
C VAL A 113 -10.74 -10.16 11.95
N THR A 114 -11.45 -11.12 12.55
CA THR A 114 -11.44 -11.29 13.99
C THR A 114 -10.07 -11.84 14.34
N HIS A 115 -9.15 -10.97 14.74
CA HIS A 115 -8.06 -11.39 15.59
C HIS A 115 -8.70 -11.88 16.90
N SER A 116 -9.13 -13.14 16.94
CA SER A 116 -9.12 -13.87 18.19
C SER A 116 -7.67 -13.82 18.65
N LEU A 117 -7.37 -12.92 19.57
CA LEU A 117 -6.17 -12.95 20.38
C LEU A 117 -6.11 -14.37 20.94
N SER A 118 -5.33 -15.25 20.29
CA SER A 118 -4.78 -16.43 20.92
C SER A 118 -3.77 -15.88 21.93
N SER A 119 -4.28 -15.42 23.06
CA SER A 119 -3.53 -15.28 24.29
C SER A 119 -3.09 -16.70 24.65
N ASN A 120 -1.88 -17.07 24.24
CA ASN A 120 -1.12 -18.12 24.89
C ASN A 120 -0.51 -17.57 26.18
#